data_AF-A0AAJ4ZN76-F1
#
_entry.id   AF-A0AAJ4ZN76-F1
#
_cell.length_a   1.000
_cell.length_b   1.000
_cell.length_c   1.000
_cell.angle_alpha   90.00
_cell.angle_beta   90.00
_cell.angle_gamma   90.00
#
_symmetry.space_group_name_H-M   'P 1'
#
loop_
_entity.id
_entity.type
_entity.pdbx_description
1 polymer ?
#
loop_
_entity_poly.entity_id
_entity_poly.type
_entity_poly.pdbx_seq_one_letter_code
_entity_poly.pdbx_strand_id
1 'polypeptide(L)'
;MGAAISALIAKLVAIVAWFGKLAVAIFAAGWLIMTDLFCWAFEGLLAVLQVVLEGLPGPQAFQGLNPAQYIAGMPPELVNMLGLIRLGEALAIILAAIGIKLVLQVIPFTRLGS
;
A
#
# COMPACT_ATOMS: atom_id res chain seq x y z
N MET A 1 -53.49 35.08 29.95
CA MET A 1 -53.78 34.15 28.83
C MET A 1 -52.82 34.24 27.64
N GLY A 2 -52.10 35.35 27.42
CA GLY A 2 -51.13 35.45 26.30
C GLY A 2 -49.88 34.56 26.42
N ALA A 3 -49.38 34.30 27.64
CA ALA A 3 -48.17 33.52 27.87
C ALA A 3 -48.35 32.00 27.56
N ALA A 4 -49.51 31.43 27.87
CA ALA A 4 -49.80 30.02 27.62
C ALA A 4 -49.97 29.71 26.12
N ILE A 5 -50.57 30.65 25.37
CA ILE A 5 -50.71 30.55 23.92
C ILE A 5 -49.35 30.69 23.23
N SER A 6 -48.50 31.60 23.70
CA SER A 6 -47.12 31.74 23.20
C SER A 6 -46.27 30.49 23.47
N ALA A 7 -46.42 29.86 24.65
CA ALA A 7 -45.74 28.60 24.97
C ALA A 7 -46.20 27.42 24.10
N LEU A 8 -47.49 27.36 23.74
CA LEU A 8 -48.02 26.36 22.81
C LEU A 8 -47.48 26.54 21.39
N ILE A 9 -47.44 27.78 20.90
CA ILE A 9 -46.88 28.10 19.57
C ILE A 9 -45.37 27.78 19.54
N ALA A 10 -44.62 28.09 20.59
CA ALA A 10 -43.19 27.78 20.67
C ALA A 10 -42.90 26.26 20.58
N LYS A 11 -43.73 25.42 21.23
CA LYS A 11 -43.60 23.95 21.11
C LYS A 11 -43.91 23.46 19.70
N LEU A 12 -44.91 24.03 19.05
CA LEU A 12 -45.25 23.73 17.65
C LEU A 12 -44.11 24.11 16.69
N VAL A 13 -43.52 25.29 16.86
CA VAL A 13 -42.36 25.74 16.08
C VAL A 13 -41.13 24.85 16.33
N ALA A 14 -40.90 24.42 17.58
CA ALA A 14 -39.80 23.52 17.91
C ALA A 14 -39.94 22.15 17.24
N ILE A 15 -41.16 21.62 17.14
CA ILE A 15 -41.45 20.37 16.41
C ILE A 15 -41.18 20.53 14.92
N VAL A 16 -41.66 21.62 14.30
CA VAL A 16 -41.40 21.90 12.87
C VAL A 16 -39.91 22.09 12.60
N ALA A 17 -39.18 22.79 13.48
CA ALA A 17 -37.73 22.96 13.36
C ALA A 17 -36.97 21.63 13.54
N TRP A 18 -37.47 20.73 14.38
CA TRP A 18 -36.91 19.39 14.53
C TRP A 18 -37.05 18.55 13.26
N PHE A 19 -38.21 18.60 12.58
CA PHE A 19 -38.39 17.94 11.28
C PHE A 19 -37.43 18.48 10.20
N GLY A 20 -37.19 19.80 10.18
CA GLY A 20 -36.20 20.40 9.28
C GLY A 20 -34.77 19.87 9.54
N LYS A 21 -34.37 19.76 10.81
CA LYS A 21 -33.07 19.18 11.18
C LYS A 21 -32.97 17.69 10.86
N LEU A 22 -34.06 16.94 11.04
CA LEU A 22 -34.14 15.52 10.71
C LEU A 22 -33.88 15.30 9.21
N ALA A 23 -34.50 16.09 8.33
CA ALA A 23 -34.31 15.97 6.89
C ALA A 23 -32.85 16.22 6.46
N VAL A 24 -32.20 17.23 7.04
CA VAL A 24 -30.78 17.52 6.79
C VAL A 24 -29.89 16.39 7.30
N ALA A 25 -30.18 15.84 8.47
CA ALA A 25 -29.42 14.73 9.05
C ALA A 25 -29.52 13.45 8.18
N ILE A 26 -30.70 13.15 7.63
CA ILE A 26 -30.89 12.01 6.72
C ILE A 26 -30.06 12.19 5.45
N PHE A 27 -30.03 13.39 4.88
CA PHE A 27 -29.22 13.66 3.68
C PHE A 27 -27.72 13.55 3.95
N ALA A 28 -27.26 14.08 5.10
CA ALA A 28 -25.87 13.94 5.53
C ALA A 28 -25.48 12.47 5.79
N ALA A 29 -26.35 11.69 6.43
CA ALA A 29 -26.14 10.27 6.64
C ALA A 29 -26.08 9.48 5.31
N GLY A 30 -26.96 9.81 4.36
CA GLY A 30 -26.93 9.23 3.02
C GLY A 30 -25.62 9.52 2.28
N TRP A 31 -25.11 10.75 2.38
CA TRP A 31 -23.81 11.12 1.81
C TRP A 31 -22.66 10.34 2.46
N LEU A 32 -22.66 10.18 3.78
CA LEU A 32 -21.64 9.41 4.50
C LEU A 32 -21.61 7.94 4.06
N ILE A 33 -22.78 7.31 3.93
CA ILE A 33 -22.90 5.92 3.45
C ILE A 33 -22.37 5.78 2.03
N MET A 34 -22.65 6.76 1.16
CA MET A 34 -22.13 6.77 -0.21
C MET A 34 -20.60 6.84 -0.25
N THR A 35 -20.00 7.71 0.56
CA THR A 35 -18.53 7.83 0.64
C THR A 35 -17.88 6.59 1.27
N ASP A 36 -18.54 6.00 2.27
CA ASP A 36 -18.06 4.78 2.94
C ASP A 36 -18.05 3.58 1.97
N LEU A 37 -19.08 3.45 1.13
CA LEU A 37 -19.16 2.41 0.11
C LEU A 37 -18.02 2.51 -0.93
N PHE A 38 -17.62 3.73 -1.30
CA PHE A 38 -16.48 3.93 -2.20
C PHE A 38 -15.16 3.52 -1.54
N CYS A 39 -14.95 3.90 -0.28
CA CYS A 39 -13.78 3.48 0.50
C CYS A 39 -13.71 1.96 0.62
N TRP A 40 -14.84 1.30 0.90
CA TRP A 40 -14.93 -0.15 0.98
C TRP A 40 -14.55 -0.84 -0.34
N ALA A 41 -15.04 -0.33 -1.47
CA ALA A 41 -14.70 -0.88 -2.79
C ALA A 41 -13.19 -0.71 -3.12
N PHE A 42 -12.62 0.44 -2.75
CA PHE A 42 -11.20 0.69 -2.92
C PHE A 42 -10.32 -0.20 -2.03
N GLU A 43 -10.73 -0.42 -0.78
CA GLU A 43 -10.06 -1.37 0.12
C GLU A 43 -10.13 -2.80 -0.42
N GLY A 44 -11.28 -3.20 -0.99
CA GLY A 44 -11.43 -4.48 -1.67
C GLY A 44 -10.44 -4.67 -2.82
N LEU A 45 -10.21 -3.63 -3.62
CA LEU A 45 -9.20 -3.66 -4.69
C LEU A 45 -7.78 -3.83 -4.12
N LEU A 46 -7.44 -3.11 -3.06
CA LEU A 46 -6.13 -3.22 -2.41
C LEU A 46 -5.91 -4.60 -1.78
N ALA A 47 -6.93 -5.20 -1.17
CA ALA A 47 -6.86 -6.55 -0.62
C ALA A 47 -6.57 -7.59 -1.70
N VAL A 48 -7.21 -7.47 -2.88
CA VAL A 48 -6.91 -8.35 -4.03
C VAL A 48 -5.45 -8.19 -4.48
N LEU A 49 -4.94 -6.96 -4.54
CA LEU A 49 -3.52 -6.72 -4.87
C LEU A 49 -2.56 -7.32 -3.83
N GLN A 50 -2.90 -7.25 -2.54
CA GLN A 50 -2.11 -7.90 -1.48
C GLN A 50 -2.04 -9.42 -1.68
N VAL A 51 -3.17 -10.08 -1.96
CA VAL A 51 -3.21 -11.53 -2.24
C VAL A 51 -2.34 -11.90 -3.44
N VAL A 52 -2.34 -11.08 -4.50
CA VAL A 52 -1.48 -11.31 -5.67
C VAL A 52 0.01 -11.16 -5.29
N LEU A 53 0.35 -10.15 -4.49
CA LEU A 53 1.73 -9.93 -4.05
C LEU A 53 2.24 -11.03 -3.11
N GLU A 54 1.40 -11.51 -2.20
CA GLU A 54 1.70 -12.65 -1.33
C GLU A 54 1.79 -13.97 -2.10
N GLY A 55 1.06 -14.07 -3.22
CA GLY A 55 1.11 -15.21 -4.13
C GLY A 55 2.33 -15.23 -5.06
N LEU A 56 3.06 -14.11 -5.18
CA LEU A 56 4.35 -14.13 -5.87
C LEU A 56 5.32 -14.98 -5.05
N PRO A 57 6.02 -15.96 -5.67
CA PRO A 57 7.04 -16.70 -4.96
C PRO A 57 8.05 -15.66 -4.43
N GLY A 58 8.27 -15.66 -3.12
CA GLY A 58 9.07 -14.64 -2.45
C GLY A 58 10.55 -14.72 -2.83
N PRO A 59 11.49 -14.47 -1.91
CA PRO A 59 12.93 -14.67 -2.17
C PRO A 59 13.27 -16.07 -2.70
N GLN A 60 12.36 -17.05 -2.52
CA GLN A 60 12.47 -18.40 -3.04
C GLN A 60 12.40 -18.49 -4.58
N ALA A 61 11.68 -17.59 -5.26
CA ALA A 61 11.66 -17.53 -6.74
C ALA A 61 13.04 -17.27 -7.33
N PHE A 62 13.83 -16.48 -6.60
CA PHE A 62 15.19 -16.09 -6.98
C PHE A 62 16.24 -17.16 -6.62
N GLN A 63 15.84 -18.32 -6.06
CA GLN A 63 16.77 -19.41 -5.78
C GLN A 63 17.40 -19.97 -7.06
N GLY A 64 16.62 -20.09 -8.14
CA GLY A 64 17.15 -20.45 -9.47
C GLY A 64 18.03 -19.36 -10.12
N LEU A 65 18.13 -18.19 -9.50
CA LEU A 65 19.04 -17.12 -9.91
C LEU A 65 20.21 -16.95 -8.94
N ASN A 66 20.36 -17.85 -7.95
CA ASN A 66 21.47 -17.80 -7.01
C ASN A 66 22.78 -18.24 -7.69
N PRO A 67 23.71 -17.33 -8.01
CA PRO A 67 24.92 -17.67 -8.73
C PRO A 67 25.82 -18.64 -7.93
N ALA A 68 25.68 -18.65 -6.60
CA ALA A 68 26.45 -19.53 -5.72
C ALA A 68 26.10 -21.01 -5.92
N GLN A 69 24.84 -21.34 -6.24
CA GLN A 69 24.44 -22.71 -6.54
C GLN A 69 25.08 -23.22 -7.85
N TYR A 70 25.18 -22.35 -8.85
CA TYR A 70 25.83 -22.68 -10.12
C TYR A 70 27.35 -22.84 -9.97
N ILE A 71 27.99 -21.97 -9.18
CA ILE A 71 29.44 -22.06 -8.91
C ILE A 71 29.77 -23.33 -8.12
N ALA A 72 28.91 -23.73 -7.16
CA ALA A 72 29.10 -24.97 -6.39
C ALA A 72 28.90 -26.25 -7.23
N GLY A 73 28.17 -26.17 -8.34
CA GLY A 73 27.96 -27.29 -9.27
C GLY A 73 29.07 -27.47 -10.32
N MET A 74 30.03 -26.54 -10.40
CA MET A 74 31.12 -26.60 -11.39
C MET A 74 32.25 -27.53 -10.94
N PRO A 75 33.04 -28.09 -11.89
CA PRO A 75 34.22 -28.89 -11.58
C PRO A 75 35.17 -28.22 -10.57
N PRO A 76 35.75 -28.96 -9.60
CA PRO A 76 36.56 -28.39 -8.52
C PRO A 76 37.77 -27.57 -9.00
N GLU A 77 38.34 -27.94 -10.15
CA GLU A 77 39.46 -27.25 -10.77
C GLU A 77 39.09 -25.84 -11.26
N LEU A 78 37.88 -25.68 -11.79
CA LEU A 78 37.35 -24.39 -12.21
C LEU A 78 37.03 -23.51 -11.00
N VAL A 79 36.45 -24.08 -9.94
CA VAL A 79 36.16 -23.34 -8.70
C VAL A 79 37.44 -22.82 -8.05
N ASN A 80 38.52 -23.61 -8.06
CA ASN A 80 39.83 -23.16 -7.58
C ASN A 80 40.41 -22.00 -8.42
N MET A 81 40.32 -22.10 -9.75
CA MET A 81 40.73 -21.01 -10.64
C MET A 81 39.91 -19.73 -10.41
N LEU A 82 38.59 -19.85 -10.22
CA LEU A 82 37.69 -18.73 -9.90
C LEU A 82 38.03 -18.06 -8.56
N GLY A 83 38.50 -18.83 -7.58
CA GLY A 83 39.02 -18.32 -6.31
C GLY A 83 40.31 -17.51 -6.49
N LEU A 84 41.24 -18.00 -7.31
CA LEU A 84 42.52 -17.35 -7.56
C LEU A 84 42.38 -16.01 -8.31
N ILE A 85 41.44 -15.92 -9.25
CA ILE A 85 41.14 -14.67 -9.97
C ILE A 85 40.24 -13.71 -9.16
N ARG A 86 39.86 -14.10 -7.93
CA ARG A 86 39.02 -13.32 -7.01
C ARG A 86 37.67 -12.91 -7.60
N LEU A 87 37.07 -13.80 -8.40
CA LEU A 87 35.77 -13.53 -9.05
C LEU A 87 34.67 -13.19 -8.03
N GLY A 88 34.70 -13.84 -6.85
CA GLY A 88 33.74 -13.58 -5.76
C GLY A 88 33.76 -12.13 -5.27
N GLU A 89 34.95 -11.54 -5.12
CA GLU A 89 35.09 -10.14 -4.68
C GLU A 89 34.63 -9.16 -5.76
N ALA A 90 34.92 -9.46 -7.02
CA ALA A 90 34.43 -8.66 -8.15
C ALA A 90 32.89 -8.65 -8.21
N LEU A 91 32.25 -9.81 -8.02
CA LEU A 91 30.80 -9.91 -7.97
C LEU A 91 30.20 -9.19 -6.75
N ALA A 92 30.84 -9.26 -5.59
CA ALA A 92 30.40 -8.56 -4.39
C ALA A 92 30.41 -7.03 -4.58
N ILE A 93 31.43 -6.49 -5.25
CA ILE A 93 31.50 -5.06 -5.58
C ILE A 93 30.37 -4.65 -6.55
N ILE A 94 30.09 -5.46 -7.56
CA ILE A 94 29.00 -5.19 -8.52
C ILE A 94 27.65 -5.21 -7.81
N LEU A 95 27.39 -6.21 -6.96
CA LEU A 95 26.17 -6.31 -6.16
C LEU A 95 26.01 -5.13 -5.19
N ALA A 96 27.08 -4.72 -4.51
CA ALA A 96 27.07 -3.55 -3.65
C ALA A 96 26.73 -2.27 -4.44
N ALA A 97 27.30 -2.10 -5.64
CA ALA A 97 27.01 -0.96 -6.50
C ALA A 97 25.55 -0.94 -7.00
N ILE A 98 24.98 -2.10 -7.36
CA ILE A 98 23.56 -2.22 -7.72
C ILE A 98 22.67 -1.92 -6.51
N GLY A 99 23.03 -2.42 -5.32
CA GLY A 99 22.31 -2.12 -4.09
C GLY A 99 22.27 -0.62 -3.78
N ILE A 100 23.41 0.06 -3.91
CA ILE A 100 23.48 1.52 -3.77
C ILE A 100 22.58 2.22 -4.80
N LYS A 101 22.57 1.76 -6.07
CA LYS A 101 21.66 2.32 -7.09
C LYS A 101 20.19 2.17 -6.71
N LEU A 102 19.76 1.01 -6.22
CA LEU A 102 18.37 0.79 -5.79
C LEU A 102 18.00 1.65 -4.59
N VAL A 103 18.91 1.81 -3.62
CA VAL A 103 18.69 2.69 -2.45
C VAL A 103 18.59 4.15 -2.88
N LEU A 104 19.45 4.61 -3.78
CA LEU A 104 19.40 5.99 -4.28
C LEU A 104 18.13 6.27 -5.09
N GLN A 105 17.57 5.26 -5.78
CA GLN A 105 16.31 5.39 -6.53
C GLN A 105 15.08 5.59 -5.63
N VAL A 106 15.16 5.27 -4.33
CA VAL A 106 14.11 5.59 -3.34
C VAL A 106 14.12 7.08 -3.00
N ILE A 107 15.29 7.73 -3.11
CA ILE A 107 15.40 9.19 -2.97
C ILE A 107 14.91 9.80 -4.30
N PRO A 108 13.91 10.70 -4.25
CA PRO A 108 13.14 11.14 -5.43
C PRO A 108 13.94 11.90 -6.51
N PHE A 109 15.25 12.07 -6.35
CA PHE A 109 16.12 12.78 -7.30
C PHE A 109 16.90 11.87 -8.27
N THR A 110 16.67 10.55 -8.25
CA THR A 110 17.28 9.62 -9.24
C THR A 110 16.28 8.61 -9.83
N ARG A 111 14.98 8.97 -9.89
CA ARG A 111 13.89 8.07 -10.30
C ARG A 111 14.20 7.29 -11.59
N LEU A 112 13.76 6.03 -11.60
CA LEU A 112 13.74 5.08 -12.74
C LEU A 112 12.82 5.49 -13.92
N GLY A 113 12.63 6.78 -14.18
CA GLY A 113 11.77 7.24 -15.27
C GLY A 113 11.14 8.61 -15.00
N SER A 114 11.99 9.63 -14.89
CA SER A 114 11.74 11.04 -15.29
C SER A 114 13.00 11.85 -14.99
#